data_AF-A0A2E2R5Y5-F1
#
_entry.id   AF-A0A2E2R5Y5-F1
#
_cell.length_a   1.000
_cell.length_b   1.000
_cell.length_c   1.000
_cell.angle_alpha   90.00
_cell.angle_beta   90.00
_cell.angle_gamma   90.00
#
_symmetry.space_group_name_H-M   'P 1'
#
loop_
_entity.id
_entity.type
_entity.pdbx_description
1 polymer ?
#
loop_
_entity_poly.entity_id
_entity_poly.type
_entity_poly.pdbx_seq_one_letter_code
_entity_poly.pdbx_strand_id
1 'polypeptide(L)'
;MMKWQALPLPACSLAESPRYAHGGWAWVDINKRMLYRLDQSDVLNTTLDDSAQPSALQLPDEIGCVLPTAKANTWVALGRQGGWLIEGNSCTLKLHAPFDSGKHRFNDGRADTNGRIWISTLVDARSPATAALYRIESGKVELKIGDLIVGNGLAFSPKGDSVFLSDTRHKCIWRFDYSVETGEFSNRQLIKQYSEGTARPDGACFSSDGSYWVAILEGYRLDRFSERGEFVESIELPLAKPTMPCFGGTQGNVLLVCSAQADEKFPNKPGFENTSLIACRTDFTGLAENFANPHHLV
;
A
#
# COMPACT_ATOMS: atom_id res chain seq x y z
N MET A 1 6.44 -11.99 -20.67
CA MET A 1 5.08 -11.47 -20.38
C MET A 1 4.60 -12.13 -19.09
N MET A 2 4.19 -11.34 -18.10
CA MET A 2 3.73 -11.86 -16.81
C MET A 2 2.43 -12.66 -16.98
N LYS A 3 2.34 -13.82 -16.32
CA LYS A 3 1.16 -14.67 -16.35
C LYS A 3 0.37 -14.49 -15.05
N TRP A 4 -0.64 -13.63 -15.11
CA TRP A 4 -1.50 -13.32 -13.96
C TRP A 4 -2.49 -14.43 -13.66
N GLN A 5 -2.60 -14.77 -12.38
CA GLN A 5 -3.58 -15.72 -11.85
C GLN A 5 -4.56 -14.97 -10.93
N ALA A 6 -5.85 -15.17 -11.15
CA ALA A 6 -6.87 -14.78 -10.20
C ALA A 6 -6.73 -15.64 -8.94
N LEU A 7 -6.58 -15.00 -7.79
CA LEU A 7 -6.47 -15.73 -6.53
C LEU A 7 -7.87 -16.10 -6.05
N PRO A 8 -8.09 -17.35 -5.59
CA PRO A 8 -9.37 -17.77 -5.05
C PRO A 8 -9.51 -17.23 -3.62
N LEU A 9 -9.47 -15.91 -3.44
CA LEU A 9 -9.53 -15.24 -2.15
C LEU A 9 -10.84 -14.45 -2.03
N PRO A 10 -11.28 -14.08 -0.81
CA PRO A 10 -12.49 -13.29 -0.64
C PRO A 10 -12.48 -12.03 -1.50
N ALA A 11 -13.58 -11.79 -2.22
CA ALA A 11 -13.73 -10.59 -3.02
C ALA A 11 -13.82 -9.34 -2.11
N CYS A 12 -12.99 -8.35 -2.41
CA CYS A 12 -12.94 -7.09 -1.69
C CYS A 12 -13.71 -5.99 -2.44
N SER A 13 -14.26 -5.04 -1.70
CA SER A 13 -14.76 -3.78 -2.26
C SER A 13 -13.60 -2.83 -2.58
N LEU A 14 -12.65 -2.69 -1.65
CA LEU A 14 -11.43 -1.92 -1.86
C LEU A 14 -10.24 -2.65 -1.22
N ALA A 15 -9.66 -3.61 -1.94
CA ALA A 15 -8.46 -4.30 -1.48
C ALA A 15 -7.27 -3.34 -1.49
N GLU A 16 -6.55 -3.24 -0.38
CA GLU A 16 -5.45 -2.29 -0.19
C GLU A 16 -4.40 -2.80 0.79
N SER A 17 -3.28 -2.07 0.86
CA SER A 17 -2.18 -2.31 1.78
C SER A 17 -1.72 -3.79 1.87
N PRO A 18 -1.49 -4.50 0.73
CA PRO A 18 -0.89 -5.82 0.77
C PRO A 18 0.51 -5.78 1.39
N ARG A 19 0.79 -6.72 2.29
CA ARG A 19 2.08 -6.89 2.97
C ARG A 19 2.47 -8.36 2.96
N TYR A 20 3.76 -8.63 2.77
CA TYR A 20 4.35 -9.95 2.98
C TYR A 20 5.33 -9.89 4.15
N ALA A 21 5.04 -10.61 5.23
CA ALA A 21 5.87 -10.64 6.43
C ALA A 21 5.67 -11.96 7.18
N HIS A 22 6.70 -12.40 7.91
CA HIS A 22 6.63 -13.62 8.73
C HIS A 22 6.19 -14.87 7.94
N GLY A 23 6.50 -14.93 6.63
CA GLY A 23 6.12 -16.05 5.77
C GLY A 23 4.67 -16.06 5.30
N GLY A 24 3.88 -15.02 5.57
CA GLY A 24 2.48 -14.91 5.16
C GLY A 24 2.12 -13.56 4.53
N TRP A 25 0.89 -13.47 4.04
CA TRP A 25 0.33 -12.27 3.41
C TRP A 25 -0.73 -11.63 4.30
N ALA A 26 -0.84 -10.31 4.24
CA ALA A 26 -1.94 -9.57 4.84
C ALA A 26 -2.40 -8.45 3.90
N TRP A 27 -3.68 -8.12 3.93
CA TRP A 27 -4.26 -6.99 3.19
C TRP A 27 -5.54 -6.52 3.88
N VAL A 28 -5.99 -5.31 3.56
CA VAL A 28 -7.26 -4.80 4.06
C VAL A 28 -8.30 -4.70 2.96
N ASP A 29 -9.57 -4.84 3.32
CA ASP A 29 -10.67 -4.25 2.57
C ASP A 29 -11.15 -3.01 3.34
N ILE A 30 -10.81 -1.83 2.83
CA ILE A 30 -11.03 -0.56 3.54
C ILE A 30 -12.54 -0.37 3.79
N ASN A 31 -13.36 -0.54 2.75
CA ASN A 31 -14.80 -0.26 2.81
C ASN A 31 -15.55 -1.27 3.69
N LYS A 32 -15.12 -2.53 3.68
CA LYS A 32 -15.69 -3.56 4.58
C LYS A 32 -15.10 -3.53 5.98
N ARG A 33 -14.06 -2.71 6.21
CA ARG A 33 -13.29 -2.64 7.46
C ARG A 33 -12.77 -4.01 7.87
N MET A 34 -12.15 -4.74 6.94
CA MET A 34 -11.63 -6.09 7.19
C MET A 34 -10.12 -6.11 7.04
N LEU A 35 -9.44 -6.81 7.95
CA LEU A 35 -8.06 -7.27 7.77
C LEU A 35 -8.07 -8.76 7.46
N TYR A 36 -7.50 -9.13 6.33
CA TYR A 36 -7.27 -10.52 5.95
C TYR A 36 -5.81 -10.89 6.18
N ARG A 37 -5.58 -12.12 6.66
CA ARG A 37 -4.23 -12.69 6.83
C ARG A 37 -4.21 -14.12 6.34
N LEU A 38 -3.25 -14.43 5.50
CA LEU A 38 -3.03 -15.75 4.93
C LEU A 38 -1.64 -16.25 5.37
N ASP A 39 -1.63 -17.28 6.21
CA ASP A 39 -0.39 -17.92 6.69
C ASP A 39 0.13 -18.94 5.67
N GLN A 40 0.41 -18.45 4.47
CA GLN A 40 0.94 -19.25 3.36
C GLN A 40 1.91 -18.38 2.55
N SER A 41 3.15 -18.85 2.42
CA SER A 41 4.17 -18.08 1.68
C SER A 41 3.86 -17.98 0.19
N ASP A 42 3.49 -19.10 -0.44
CA ASP A 42 3.20 -19.14 -1.87
C ASP A 42 1.70 -19.04 -2.14
N VAL A 43 1.21 -17.80 -2.33
CA VAL A 43 -0.20 -17.51 -2.60
C VAL A 43 -0.70 -18.07 -3.94
N LEU A 44 0.20 -18.38 -4.89
CA LEU A 44 -0.18 -18.96 -6.18
C LEU A 44 -0.64 -20.42 -6.06
N ASN A 45 -0.19 -21.10 -5.00
CA ASN A 45 -0.55 -22.47 -4.67
C ASN A 45 -1.68 -22.55 -3.63
N THR A 46 -2.38 -21.45 -3.37
CA THR A 46 -3.52 -21.45 -2.44
C THR A 46 -4.69 -22.20 -3.07
N THR A 47 -5.05 -23.34 -2.47
CA THR A 47 -6.31 -24.04 -2.69
C THR A 47 -7.28 -23.64 -1.59
N LEU A 48 -8.55 -23.39 -1.93
CA LEU A 48 -9.58 -23.12 -0.91
C LEU A 48 -10.07 -24.44 -0.28
N ASP A 49 -9.23 -25.06 0.54
CA ASP A 49 -9.70 -25.98 1.58
C ASP A 49 -9.81 -25.24 2.92
N ASP A 50 -10.44 -25.87 3.92
CA ASP A 50 -10.71 -25.25 5.23
C ASP A 50 -9.43 -24.77 5.95
N SER A 51 -8.25 -25.29 5.59
CA SER A 51 -6.97 -24.96 6.25
C SER A 51 -6.22 -23.80 5.59
N ALA A 52 -6.54 -23.46 4.34
CA ALA A 52 -5.85 -22.46 3.54
C ALA A 52 -6.67 -21.18 3.29
N GLN A 53 -7.83 -21.05 3.93
CA GLN A 53 -8.61 -19.80 3.91
C GLN A 53 -7.90 -18.69 4.71
N PRO A 54 -7.86 -17.44 4.23
CA PRO A 54 -7.35 -16.35 5.02
C PRO A 54 -8.23 -16.12 6.25
N SER A 55 -7.59 -15.92 7.41
CA SER A 55 -8.28 -15.40 8.58
C SER A 55 -8.78 -13.99 8.30
N ALA A 56 -9.95 -13.64 8.84
CA ALA A 56 -10.57 -12.34 8.65
C ALA A 56 -10.89 -11.70 10.01
N LEU A 57 -10.47 -10.44 10.19
CA LEU A 57 -10.72 -9.65 11.39
C LEU A 57 -11.52 -8.40 11.04
N GLN A 58 -12.67 -8.22 11.68
CA GLN A 58 -13.43 -6.97 11.60
C GLN A 58 -12.69 -5.87 12.37
N LEU A 59 -12.39 -4.77 11.68
CA LEU A 59 -11.68 -3.62 12.19
C LEU A 59 -12.67 -2.58 12.73
N PRO A 60 -12.31 -1.84 13.79
CA PRO A 60 -13.16 -0.81 14.41
C PRO A 60 -13.23 0.50 13.60
N ASP A 61 -12.39 0.64 12.58
CA ASP A 61 -12.12 1.87 11.84
C ASP A 61 -11.97 1.56 10.35
N GLU A 62 -12.09 2.58 9.50
CA GLU A 62 -11.70 2.49 8.08
C GLU A 62 -10.17 2.54 8.03
N ILE A 63 -9.53 1.37 8.13
CA ILE A 63 -8.08 1.24 8.07
C ILE A 63 -7.63 1.26 6.61
N GLY A 64 -6.78 2.23 6.26
CA GLY A 64 -6.15 2.30 4.94
C GLY A 64 -4.84 1.53 4.85
N CYS A 65 -4.09 1.52 5.95
CA CYS A 65 -2.74 0.99 6.00
C CYS A 65 -2.57 0.04 7.18
N VAL A 66 -1.96 -1.11 6.92
CA VAL A 66 -1.45 -2.02 7.94
C VAL A 66 0.04 -2.24 7.75
N LEU A 67 0.79 -2.20 8.85
CA LEU A 67 2.23 -2.38 8.88
C LEU A 67 2.58 -3.55 9.81
N PRO A 68 3.37 -4.53 9.36
CA PRO A 68 3.83 -5.58 10.24
C PRO A 68 4.78 -5.00 11.29
N THR A 69 4.81 -5.62 12.46
CA THR A 69 5.85 -5.37 13.47
C THR A 69 6.84 -6.53 13.50
N ALA A 70 7.95 -6.36 14.20
CA ALA A 70 8.95 -7.42 14.38
C ALA A 70 8.36 -8.66 15.11
N LYS A 71 7.28 -8.48 15.87
CA LYS A 71 6.54 -9.57 16.51
C LYS A 71 5.47 -10.10 15.55
N ALA A 72 5.54 -11.38 15.21
CA ALA A 72 4.52 -12.05 14.41
C ALA A 72 3.13 -11.90 15.04
N ASN A 73 2.09 -11.80 14.21
CA ASN A 73 0.70 -11.55 14.63
C ASN A 73 0.45 -10.25 15.40
N THR A 74 1.41 -9.31 15.37
CA THR A 74 1.24 -7.95 15.87
C THR A 74 1.40 -6.96 14.72
N TRP A 75 0.42 -6.06 14.56
CA TRP A 75 0.34 -5.11 13.46
C TRP A 75 0.03 -3.70 13.97
N VAL A 76 0.56 -2.70 13.27
CA VAL A 76 0.09 -1.32 13.37
C VAL A 76 -0.94 -1.09 12.27
N ALA A 77 -2.10 -0.55 12.61
CA ALA A 77 -3.16 -0.22 11.67
C ALA A 77 -3.52 1.27 11.76
N LEU A 78 -3.69 1.94 10.62
CA LEU A 78 -3.89 3.40 10.56
C LEU A 78 -5.16 3.71 9.76
N GLY A 79 -6.09 4.45 10.39
CA GLY A 79 -7.42 4.75 9.82
C GLY A 79 -7.90 6.17 10.08
N ARG A 80 -9.22 6.37 10.15
CA ARG A 80 -9.82 7.70 10.38
C ARG A 80 -9.57 8.19 11.80
N GLN A 81 -9.73 7.31 12.78
CA GLN A 81 -9.66 7.69 14.19
C GLN A 81 -8.22 7.78 14.70
N GLY A 82 -7.28 7.09 14.05
CA GLY A 82 -5.86 7.21 14.32
C GLY A 82 -5.08 5.90 14.14
N GLY A 83 -4.10 5.68 15.02
CA GLY A 83 -3.21 4.53 15.03
C GLY A 83 -3.62 3.48 16.06
N TRP A 84 -3.81 2.26 15.58
CA TRP A 84 -4.27 1.10 16.32
C TRP A 84 -3.16 0.06 16.41
N LEU A 85 -3.03 -0.57 17.58
CA LEU A 85 -2.25 -1.79 17.76
C LEU A 85 -3.20 -2.99 17.64
N ILE A 86 -2.86 -3.92 16.76
CA ILE A 86 -3.56 -5.20 16.59
C ILE A 86 -2.67 -6.30 17.15
N GLU A 87 -3.17 -7.05 18.13
CA GLU A 87 -2.52 -8.24 18.68
C GLU A 87 -3.47 -9.43 18.60
N GLY A 88 -3.15 -10.41 17.75
CA GLY A 88 -4.09 -11.49 17.44
C GLY A 88 -5.37 -10.93 16.81
N ASN A 89 -6.49 -10.99 17.53
CA ASN A 89 -7.80 -10.44 17.10
C ASN A 89 -8.23 -9.21 17.91
N SER A 90 -7.39 -8.72 18.82
CA SER A 90 -7.68 -7.54 19.64
C SER A 90 -7.14 -6.28 18.96
N CYS A 91 -7.98 -5.24 18.87
CA CYS A 91 -7.61 -3.93 18.33
C CYS A 91 -7.66 -2.89 19.46
N THR A 92 -6.57 -2.15 19.68
CA THR A 92 -6.50 -1.09 20.69
C THR A 92 -6.07 0.22 20.04
N LEU A 93 -6.87 1.28 20.17
CA LEU A 93 -6.46 2.62 19.73
C LEU A 93 -5.33 3.10 20.65
N LYS A 94 -4.20 3.49 20.06
CA LYS A 94 -3.01 3.97 20.78
C LYS A 94 -2.74 5.44 20.53
N LEU A 95 -3.10 5.93 19.35
CA LEU A 95 -2.83 7.30 18.91
C LEU A 95 -4.06 7.86 18.21
N HIS A 96 -4.49 9.07 18.57
CA HIS A 96 -5.55 9.77 17.83
C HIS A 96 -4.99 10.45 16.58
N ALA A 97 -5.79 10.48 15.51
CA ALA A 97 -5.45 11.22 14.30
C ALA A 97 -5.30 12.73 14.58
N PRO A 98 -4.37 13.44 13.92
CA PRO A 98 -4.15 14.88 14.10
C PRO A 98 -5.13 15.74 13.29
N PHE A 99 -6.18 15.15 12.71
CA PHE A 99 -7.10 15.77 11.75
C PHE A 99 -8.57 15.44 12.07
N ASP A 100 -9.48 16.12 11.38
CA ASP A 100 -10.92 15.82 11.42
C ASP A 100 -11.20 14.47 10.74
N SER A 101 -11.47 13.43 11.54
CA SER A 101 -11.70 12.07 11.07
C SER A 101 -12.95 11.91 10.21
N GLY A 102 -13.85 12.89 10.21
CA GLY A 102 -15.00 12.97 9.30
C GLY A 102 -14.64 13.47 7.89
N LYS A 103 -13.43 14.01 7.69
CA LYS A 103 -12.97 14.57 6.40
C LYS A 103 -11.71 13.91 5.86
N HIS A 104 -10.88 13.38 6.75
CA HIS A 104 -9.58 12.80 6.43
C HIS A 104 -9.47 11.38 6.97
N ARG A 105 -8.57 10.63 6.35
CA ARG A 105 -8.22 9.26 6.76
C ARG A 105 -6.74 9.04 6.51
N PHE A 106 -6.05 8.35 7.41
CA PHE A 106 -4.75 7.77 7.08
C PHE A 106 -4.92 6.73 5.95
N ASN A 107 -4.17 6.88 4.87
CA ASN A 107 -4.39 6.15 3.62
C ASN A 107 -3.31 5.12 3.35
N ASP A 108 -2.18 5.52 2.75
CA ASP A 108 -1.05 4.62 2.46
C ASP A 108 0.20 5.01 3.26
N GLY A 109 0.93 4.01 3.73
CA GLY A 109 2.05 4.18 4.63
C GLY A 109 3.01 3.00 4.64
N ARG A 110 4.20 3.25 5.18
CA ARG A 110 5.31 2.30 5.30
C ARG A 110 6.08 2.57 6.60
N ALA A 111 6.80 1.56 7.08
CA ALA A 111 7.85 1.78 8.05
C ALA A 111 9.18 2.09 7.32
N ASP A 112 9.99 2.99 7.88
CA ASP A 112 11.40 3.07 7.49
C ASP A 112 12.24 2.00 8.22
N THR A 113 13.53 1.91 7.90
CA THR A 113 14.44 0.91 8.50
C THR A 113 14.69 1.12 10.00
N ASN A 114 14.36 2.29 10.55
CA ASN A 114 14.42 2.57 11.99
C ASN A 114 13.07 2.28 12.68
N GLY A 115 12.09 1.78 11.93
CA GLY A 115 10.75 1.46 12.42
C GLY A 115 9.84 2.67 12.59
N ARG A 116 10.24 3.86 12.13
CA ARG A 116 9.37 5.04 12.12
C ARG A 116 8.22 4.81 11.16
N ILE A 117 7.04 5.23 11.57
CA ILE A 117 5.83 5.05 10.77
C ILE A 117 5.63 6.28 9.90
N TRP A 118 5.64 6.07 8.59
CA TRP A 118 5.32 7.08 7.60
C TRP A 118 3.94 6.82 7.03
N ILE A 119 3.07 7.83 7.08
CA ILE A 119 1.67 7.65 6.71
C ILE A 119 1.13 8.88 6.02
N SER A 120 0.66 8.68 4.80
CA SER A 120 -0.05 9.71 4.04
C SER A 120 -1.52 9.72 4.41
N THR A 121 -2.19 10.83 4.16
CA THR A 121 -3.64 10.94 4.30
C THR A 121 -4.30 11.13 2.94
N LEU A 122 -5.61 10.92 2.94
CA LEU A 122 -6.50 11.49 1.93
C LEU A 122 -7.42 12.51 2.56
N VAL A 123 -7.99 13.36 1.73
CA VAL A 123 -9.14 14.18 2.06
C VAL A 123 -10.32 13.81 1.17
N ASP A 124 -11.49 13.67 1.79
CA ASP A 124 -12.72 13.32 1.10
C ASP A 124 -13.04 14.34 -0.01
N ALA A 125 -13.58 13.83 -1.12
CA ALA A 125 -13.84 14.63 -2.31
C ALA A 125 -14.78 15.80 -1.97
N ARG A 126 -14.37 17.03 -2.34
CA ARG A 126 -14.95 18.37 -2.10
C ARG A 126 -14.15 19.27 -1.15
N SER A 127 -13.13 18.76 -0.49
CA SER A 127 -12.26 19.58 0.36
C SER A 127 -11.03 20.14 -0.40
N PRO A 128 -10.45 21.25 0.06
CA PRO A 128 -9.15 21.73 -0.42
C PRO A 128 -8.04 20.70 -0.20
N ALA A 129 -6.93 20.82 -0.94
CA ALA A 129 -5.74 19.97 -0.83
C ALA A 129 -5.08 20.14 0.55
N THR A 130 -5.60 19.40 1.52
CA THR A 130 -5.23 19.46 2.94
C THR A 130 -4.77 18.09 3.45
N ALA A 131 -4.62 17.12 2.55
CA ALA A 131 -3.95 15.87 2.88
C ALA A 131 -2.43 16.09 2.95
N ALA A 132 -1.75 15.19 3.64
CA ALA A 132 -0.34 15.33 3.95
C ALA A 132 0.33 13.97 4.21
N LEU A 133 1.65 13.95 4.13
CA LEU A 133 2.49 12.89 4.67
C LEU A 133 2.92 13.25 6.09
N TYR A 134 2.69 12.33 7.02
CA TYR A 134 3.09 12.44 8.41
C TYR A 134 4.15 11.42 8.78
N ARG A 135 4.99 11.80 9.74
CA ARG A 135 5.83 10.90 10.52
C ARG A 135 5.18 10.67 11.87
N ILE A 136 5.06 9.40 12.27
CA ILE A 136 4.67 9.02 13.63
C ILE A 136 5.89 8.45 14.35
N GLU A 137 6.30 9.16 15.40
CA GLU A 137 7.45 8.81 16.22
C GLU A 137 7.21 9.28 17.67
N SER A 138 7.30 8.36 18.64
CA SER A 138 7.20 8.65 20.08
C SER A 138 5.93 9.43 20.46
N GLY A 139 4.78 8.94 19.98
CA GLY A 139 3.47 9.50 20.27
C GLY A 139 3.16 10.81 19.53
N LYS A 140 4.08 11.31 18.70
CA LYS A 140 3.91 12.55 17.94
C LYS A 140 3.59 12.25 16.48
N VAL A 141 2.63 12.99 15.94
CA VAL A 141 2.28 12.98 14.52
C VAL A 141 2.75 14.30 13.90
N GLU A 142 3.86 14.26 13.18
CA GLU A 142 4.50 15.44 12.60
C GLU A 142 4.23 15.51 11.09
N LEU A 143 3.71 16.64 10.61
CA LEU A 143 3.52 16.89 9.18
C LEU A 143 4.88 17.09 8.52
N LYS A 144 5.19 16.31 7.49
CA LYS A 144 6.46 16.40 6.74
C LYS A 144 6.29 16.87 5.30
N ILE A 145 5.19 16.51 4.65
CA ILE A 145 4.86 16.99 3.29
C ILE A 145 3.38 17.36 3.26
N GLY A 146 3.08 18.61 2.92
CA GLY A 146 1.70 19.12 2.78
C GLY A 146 1.24 19.18 1.32
N ASP A 147 0.11 19.86 1.11
CA ASP A 147 -0.49 20.14 -0.20
C ASP A 147 -0.77 18.89 -1.05
N LEU A 148 -1.23 17.82 -0.40
CA LEU A 148 -1.72 16.62 -1.05
C LEU A 148 -3.25 16.63 -1.06
N ILE A 149 -3.83 15.78 -1.91
CA ILE A 149 -5.26 15.47 -1.92
C ILE A 149 -5.49 14.01 -1.54
N VAL A 150 -4.78 13.08 -2.18
CA VAL A 150 -4.83 11.65 -1.87
C VAL A 150 -3.41 11.11 -1.95
N GLY A 151 -2.72 11.13 -0.82
CA GLY A 151 -1.39 10.55 -0.72
C GLY A 151 -1.45 9.04 -0.81
N ASN A 152 -0.56 8.49 -1.63
CA ASN A 152 -0.49 7.08 -1.99
C ASN A 152 0.92 6.72 -2.43
N GLY A 153 1.14 5.46 -2.78
CA GLY A 153 2.36 4.99 -3.44
C GLY A 153 3.64 5.28 -2.68
N LEU A 154 3.57 5.37 -1.36
CA LEU A 154 4.74 5.67 -0.53
C LEU A 154 5.68 4.46 -0.52
N ALA A 155 6.89 4.63 -1.02
CA ALA A 155 7.90 3.56 -0.98
C ALA A 155 9.32 4.10 -0.86
N PHE A 156 10.16 3.35 -0.15
CA PHE A 156 11.58 3.63 0.06
C PHE A 156 12.42 2.80 -0.90
N SER A 157 13.39 3.43 -1.55
CA SER A 157 14.42 2.76 -2.34
C SER A 157 15.17 1.69 -1.52
N PRO A 158 15.78 0.68 -2.15
CA PRO A 158 16.54 -0.36 -1.45
C PRO A 158 17.64 0.18 -0.53
N LYS A 159 18.28 1.30 -0.91
CA LYS A 159 19.32 1.96 -0.11
C LYS A 159 18.77 2.84 1.01
N GLY A 160 17.47 3.13 0.99
CA GLY A 160 16.82 4.01 1.95
C GLY A 160 17.23 5.47 1.83
N ASP A 161 17.77 5.90 0.67
CA ASP A 161 18.22 7.29 0.43
C ASP A 161 17.25 8.10 -0.44
N SER A 162 16.26 7.43 -1.04
CA SER A 162 15.26 8.01 -1.93
C SER A 162 13.86 7.50 -1.57
N VAL A 163 12.87 8.39 -1.61
CA VAL A 163 11.46 8.07 -1.36
C VAL A 163 10.59 8.58 -2.49
N PHE A 164 9.63 7.75 -2.90
CA PHE A 164 8.64 8.08 -3.91
C PHE A 164 7.28 8.16 -3.24
N LEU A 165 6.48 9.13 -3.66
CA LEU A 165 5.14 9.39 -3.15
C LEU A 165 4.25 9.80 -4.33
N SER A 166 3.12 9.12 -4.49
CA SER A 166 2.12 9.51 -5.47
C SER A 166 1.03 10.35 -4.84
N ASP A 167 0.46 11.24 -5.63
CA ASP A 167 -0.82 11.87 -5.31
C ASP A 167 -1.83 11.50 -6.39
N THR A 168 -2.80 10.69 -6.00
CA THR A 168 -3.78 10.11 -6.92
C THR A 168 -4.63 11.17 -7.60
N ARG A 169 -5.02 12.25 -6.90
CA ARG A 169 -5.91 13.28 -7.44
C ARG A 169 -5.16 14.43 -8.10
N HIS A 170 -3.93 14.71 -7.69
CA HIS A 170 -3.02 15.55 -8.48
C HIS A 170 -2.43 14.81 -9.69
N LYS A 171 -2.64 13.49 -9.78
CA LYS A 171 -2.19 12.63 -10.88
C LYS A 171 -0.69 12.71 -11.11
N CYS A 172 0.08 12.73 -10.03
CA CYS A 172 1.52 12.90 -10.12
C CYS A 172 2.28 11.98 -9.17
N ILE A 173 3.57 11.82 -9.45
CA ILE A 173 4.51 11.09 -8.61
C ILE A 173 5.70 12.02 -8.34
N TRP A 174 6.04 12.13 -7.06
CA TRP A 174 7.17 12.87 -6.56
C TRP A 174 8.28 11.92 -6.12
N ARG A 175 9.52 12.31 -6.35
CA ARG A 175 10.72 11.74 -5.75
C ARG A 175 11.31 12.74 -4.75
N PHE A 176 11.85 12.23 -3.65
CA PHE A 176 12.58 12.98 -2.65
C PHE A 176 13.87 12.24 -2.31
N ASP A 177 14.91 12.99 -1.96
CA ASP A 177 16.02 12.42 -1.21
C ASP A 177 15.58 12.28 0.26
N TYR A 178 16.00 11.20 0.92
CA TYR A 178 15.61 10.85 2.28
C TYR A 178 16.82 10.55 3.16
N SER A 179 16.86 11.15 4.34
CA SER A 179 17.84 10.84 5.37
C SER A 179 17.25 9.89 6.38
N VAL A 180 17.70 8.63 6.38
CA VAL A 180 17.29 7.64 7.39
C VAL A 180 17.69 8.06 8.81
N GLU A 181 18.82 8.77 8.97
CA GLU A 181 19.30 9.22 10.28
C GLU A 181 18.30 10.21 10.91
N THR A 182 17.92 11.24 10.16
CA THR A 182 17.09 12.34 10.68
C THR A 182 15.60 12.17 10.42
N GLY A 183 15.22 11.35 9.44
CA GLY A 183 13.85 11.23 8.95
C GLY A 183 13.39 12.45 8.14
N GLU A 184 14.31 13.14 7.47
CA GLU A 184 14.01 14.34 6.69
C GLU A 184 13.96 14.06 5.19
N PHE A 185 13.04 14.75 4.50
CA PHE A 185 12.96 14.76 3.04
C PHE A 185 13.58 16.04 2.48
N SER A 186 14.23 15.92 1.33
CA SER A 186 14.74 17.07 0.57
C SER A 186 14.63 16.82 -0.93
N ASN A 187 15.00 17.83 -1.73
CA ASN A 187 15.09 17.72 -3.19
C ASN A 187 13.82 17.13 -3.86
N ARG A 188 12.65 17.72 -3.56
CA ARG A 188 11.38 17.35 -4.19
C ARG A 188 11.45 17.49 -5.71
N GLN A 189 11.23 16.40 -6.43
CA GLN A 189 11.27 16.33 -7.89
C GLN A 189 9.98 15.72 -8.44
N LEU A 190 9.36 16.37 -9.41
CA LEU A 190 8.24 15.79 -10.18
C LEU A 190 8.83 14.80 -11.18
N ILE A 191 8.56 13.51 -11.01
CA ILE A 191 9.07 12.48 -11.93
C ILE A 191 8.03 12.05 -12.96
N LYS A 192 6.74 12.18 -12.64
CA LYS A 192 5.65 11.87 -13.56
C LYS A 192 4.43 12.74 -13.27
N GLN A 193 3.90 13.35 -14.32
CA GLN A 193 2.55 13.89 -14.37
C GLN A 193 1.74 13.04 -15.37
N TYR A 194 0.61 12.49 -14.93
CA TYR A 194 -0.33 11.81 -15.83
C TYR A 194 -1.28 12.86 -16.43
N SER A 195 -1.49 12.75 -17.74
CA SER A 195 -2.27 13.70 -18.56
C SER A 195 -3.79 13.55 -18.36
N GLU A 196 -4.56 14.17 -19.26
CA GLU A 196 -6.01 14.02 -19.32
C GLU A 196 -6.45 12.56 -19.48
N GLY A 197 -7.67 12.26 -19.03
CA GLY A 197 -8.18 10.89 -18.87
C GLY A 197 -8.46 10.55 -17.41
N THR A 198 -8.68 9.28 -17.10
CA THR A 198 -9.07 8.86 -15.75
C THR A 198 -7.98 8.10 -14.99
N ALA A 199 -6.97 7.59 -15.72
CA ALA A 199 -5.80 6.92 -15.18
C ALA A 199 -5.04 7.80 -14.17
N ARG A 200 -4.73 7.22 -13.02
CA ARG A 200 -4.06 7.93 -11.91
C ARG A 200 -3.24 6.97 -11.05
N PRO A 201 -2.11 7.43 -10.48
CA PRO A 201 -1.27 6.58 -9.65
C PRO A 201 -1.94 6.29 -8.30
N ASP A 202 -1.66 5.13 -7.75
CA ASP A 202 -2.20 4.66 -6.47
C ASP A 202 -1.04 4.12 -5.61
N GLY A 203 -1.24 3.02 -4.89
CA GLY A 203 -0.23 2.29 -4.12
C GLY A 203 0.95 1.76 -4.94
N ALA A 204 2.07 1.55 -4.25
CA ALA A 204 3.36 1.21 -4.86
C ALA A 204 4.30 0.40 -3.95
N CYS A 205 5.36 -0.14 -4.57
CA CYS A 205 6.49 -0.74 -3.87
C CYS A 205 7.79 -0.60 -4.69
N PHE A 206 8.94 -0.82 -4.05
CA PHE A 206 10.22 -1.01 -4.73
C PHE A 206 10.55 -2.50 -4.88
N SER A 207 11.15 -2.87 -6.01
CA SER A 207 11.87 -4.14 -6.16
C SER A 207 13.34 -3.99 -5.76
N SER A 208 14.00 -5.12 -5.53
CA SER A 208 15.40 -5.22 -5.09
C SER A 208 16.40 -4.62 -6.07
N ASP A 209 16.05 -4.53 -7.36
CA ASP A 209 16.84 -3.90 -8.42
C ASP A 209 16.78 -2.36 -8.42
N GLY A 210 16.03 -1.76 -7.48
CA GLY A 210 15.84 -0.32 -7.38
C GLY A 210 14.71 0.23 -8.26
N SER A 211 13.90 -0.62 -8.89
CA SER A 211 12.72 -0.15 -9.64
C SER A 211 11.54 0.16 -8.73
N TYR A 212 10.88 1.29 -8.94
CA TYR A 212 9.61 1.66 -8.31
C TYR A 212 8.43 1.21 -9.16
N TRP A 213 7.49 0.49 -8.57
CA TRP A 213 6.31 -0.10 -9.22
C TRP A 213 5.06 0.52 -8.64
N VAL A 214 4.26 1.19 -9.47
CA VAL A 214 3.04 1.89 -9.04
C VAL A 214 1.82 1.38 -9.79
N ALA A 215 0.74 1.10 -9.05
CA ALA A 215 -0.53 0.78 -9.66
C ALA A 215 -1.16 2.01 -10.30
N ILE A 216 -1.70 1.84 -11.51
CA ILE A 216 -2.43 2.89 -12.20
C ILE A 216 -3.92 2.56 -12.16
N LEU A 217 -4.61 3.16 -11.20
CA LEU A 217 -6.04 3.07 -11.02
C LEU A 217 -6.76 3.54 -12.30
N GLU A 218 -7.71 2.75 -12.79
CA GLU A 218 -8.41 2.95 -14.07
C GLU A 218 -7.49 2.94 -15.31
N GLY A 219 -6.27 2.39 -15.17
CA GLY A 219 -5.25 2.33 -16.21
C GLY A 219 -4.86 0.93 -16.67
N TYR A 220 -5.44 -0.13 -16.07
CA TYR A 220 -5.17 -1.54 -16.40
C TYR A 220 -3.69 -1.94 -16.40
N ARG A 221 -2.87 -1.32 -15.53
CA ARG A 221 -1.43 -1.57 -15.54
C ARG A 221 -0.73 -1.20 -14.24
N LEU A 222 0.49 -1.71 -14.11
CA LEU A 222 1.54 -1.11 -13.28
C LEU A 222 2.45 -0.28 -14.18
N ASP A 223 2.89 0.88 -13.71
CA ASP A 223 4.00 1.61 -14.33
C ASP A 223 5.27 1.39 -13.50
N ARG A 224 6.40 1.16 -14.17
CA ARG A 224 7.69 0.92 -13.54
C ARG A 224 8.66 2.06 -13.85
N PHE A 225 9.35 2.54 -12.82
CA PHE A 225 10.32 3.61 -12.89
C PHE A 225 11.66 3.16 -12.32
N SER A 226 12.76 3.71 -12.80
CA SER A 226 14.07 3.52 -12.19
C SER A 226 14.15 4.24 -10.83
N GLU A 227 15.18 3.94 -10.04
CA GLU A 227 15.47 4.63 -8.76
C GLU A 227 15.64 6.16 -8.94
N ARG A 228 16.01 6.60 -10.15
CA ARG A 228 16.14 8.01 -10.54
C ARG A 228 14.82 8.65 -11.00
N GLY A 229 13.75 7.87 -11.10
CA GLY A 229 12.43 8.32 -11.54
C GLY A 229 12.23 8.32 -13.05
N GLU A 230 13.11 7.68 -13.83
CA GLU A 230 12.93 7.54 -15.27
C GLU A 230 11.90 6.45 -15.55
N PHE A 231 10.94 6.72 -16.43
CA PHE A 231 9.96 5.71 -16.84
C PHE A 231 10.67 4.56 -17.58
N VAL A 232 10.39 3.33 -17.19
CA VAL A 232 10.96 2.13 -17.80
C VAL A 232 9.95 1.44 -18.70
N GLU A 233 8.81 1.04 -18.14
CA GLU A 233 7.77 0.34 -18.90
C GLU A 233 6.40 0.39 -18.21
N SER A 234 5.37 0.00 -18.96
CA SER A 234 4.03 -0.27 -18.47
C SER A 234 3.75 -1.77 -18.56
N ILE A 235 3.25 -2.36 -17.48
CA ILE A 235 2.96 -3.79 -17.38
C ILE A 235 1.46 -3.98 -17.28
N GLU A 236 0.89 -4.56 -18.32
CA GLU A 236 -0.54 -4.74 -18.46
C GLU A 236 -1.11 -5.70 -17.41
N LEU A 237 -2.24 -5.31 -16.85
CA LEU A 237 -3.01 -6.08 -15.88
C LEU A 237 -4.40 -6.43 -16.44
N PRO A 238 -5.03 -7.50 -15.92
CA PRO A 238 -6.44 -7.80 -16.18
C PRO A 238 -7.40 -7.01 -15.29
N LEU A 239 -6.88 -6.27 -14.31
CA LEU A 239 -7.66 -5.49 -13.34
C LEU A 239 -7.79 -4.06 -13.82
N ALA A 240 -9.01 -3.54 -13.84
CA ALA A 240 -9.28 -2.17 -14.27
C ALA A 240 -8.78 -1.14 -13.27
N LYS A 241 -8.91 -1.46 -11.98
CA LYS A 241 -8.65 -0.56 -10.85
C LYS A 241 -7.61 -1.12 -9.89
N PRO A 242 -6.39 -1.46 -10.36
CA PRO A 242 -5.33 -1.93 -9.47
C PRO A 242 -5.02 -0.83 -8.44
N THR A 243 -4.84 -1.23 -7.19
CA THR A 243 -4.64 -0.31 -6.05
C THR A 243 -3.22 -0.36 -5.54
N MET A 244 -2.64 -1.55 -5.33
CA MET A 244 -1.26 -1.64 -4.83
C MET A 244 -0.57 -2.96 -5.20
N PRO A 245 0.68 -2.90 -5.72
CA PRO A 245 1.54 -4.06 -5.85
C PRO A 245 2.34 -4.36 -4.56
N CYS A 246 2.60 -5.63 -4.30
CA CYS A 246 3.47 -6.10 -3.21
C CYS A 246 4.21 -7.37 -3.63
N PHE A 247 5.53 -7.36 -3.46
CA PHE A 247 6.35 -8.55 -3.64
C PHE A 247 6.38 -9.40 -2.37
N GLY A 248 6.53 -10.71 -2.54
CA GLY A 248 6.65 -11.65 -1.45
C GLY A 248 6.91 -13.09 -1.90
N GLY A 249 6.53 -14.03 -1.06
CA GLY A 249 6.86 -15.45 -1.20
C GLY A 249 8.30 -15.76 -0.78
N THR A 250 8.61 -17.04 -0.63
CA THR A 250 9.88 -17.51 -0.06
C THR A 250 11.12 -17.03 -0.81
N GLN A 251 11.00 -16.81 -2.12
CA GLN A 251 12.08 -16.27 -2.97
C GLN A 251 11.93 -14.77 -3.26
N GLY A 252 10.92 -14.10 -2.70
CA GLY A 252 10.59 -12.70 -2.98
C GLY A 252 10.08 -12.44 -4.41
N ASN A 253 9.87 -13.48 -5.22
CA ASN A 253 9.59 -13.41 -6.65
C ASN A 253 8.10 -13.56 -7.02
N VAL A 254 7.21 -13.50 -6.02
CA VAL A 254 5.77 -13.45 -6.24
C VAL A 254 5.32 -12.00 -6.15
N LEU A 255 4.74 -11.48 -7.23
CA LEU A 255 4.14 -10.15 -7.27
C LEU A 255 2.62 -10.29 -7.11
N LEU A 256 2.09 -9.85 -5.99
CA LEU A 256 0.67 -9.76 -5.70
C LEU A 256 0.19 -8.33 -5.99
N VAL A 257 -1.00 -8.20 -6.57
CA VAL A 257 -1.62 -6.90 -6.87
C VAL A 257 -3.06 -6.89 -6.34
N CYS A 258 -3.36 -5.93 -5.48
CA CYS A 258 -4.71 -5.63 -5.02
C CYS A 258 -5.46 -4.74 -6.04
N SER A 259 -6.79 -4.74 -5.98
CA SER A 259 -7.66 -3.89 -6.80
C SER A 259 -8.91 -3.48 -6.04
N ALA A 260 -9.40 -2.29 -6.39
CA ALA A 260 -10.75 -1.86 -6.06
C ALA A 260 -11.77 -2.62 -6.91
N GLN A 261 -13.02 -2.64 -6.47
CA GLN A 261 -14.13 -3.25 -7.19
C GLN A 261 -14.32 -2.59 -8.57
N ALA A 262 -14.36 -3.43 -9.60
CA ALA A 262 -14.68 -3.04 -10.97
C ALA A 262 -16.14 -2.54 -11.07
N ASP A 263 -16.43 -1.76 -12.11
CA ASP A 263 -17.79 -1.30 -12.43
C ASP A 263 -18.05 -1.36 -13.94
N GLU A 264 -19.26 -1.00 -14.38
CA GLU A 264 -19.64 -1.06 -15.79
C GLU A 264 -18.75 -0.20 -16.71
N LYS A 265 -18.21 0.91 -16.18
CA LYS A 265 -17.33 1.82 -16.94
C LYS A 265 -15.90 1.29 -17.02
N PHE A 266 -15.46 0.62 -15.96
CA PHE A 266 -14.12 0.04 -15.81
C PHE A 266 -14.23 -1.43 -15.39
N PRO A 267 -14.70 -2.33 -16.29
CA PRO A 267 -14.80 -3.74 -15.99
C PRO A 267 -13.42 -4.41 -16.04
N ASN A 268 -13.19 -5.39 -15.18
CA ASN A 268 -12.03 -6.27 -15.32
C ASN A 268 -12.11 -7.06 -16.64
N LYS A 269 -10.97 -7.56 -17.10
CA LYS A 269 -10.91 -8.39 -18.31
C LYS A 269 -11.57 -9.77 -18.09
N PRO A 270 -11.98 -10.45 -19.18
CA PRO A 270 -12.57 -11.78 -19.09
C PRO A 270 -11.72 -12.77 -18.28
N GLY A 271 -12.35 -13.51 -17.37
CA GLY A 271 -11.70 -14.43 -16.43
C GLY A 271 -11.25 -13.80 -15.11
N PHE A 272 -11.45 -12.49 -14.92
CA PHE A 272 -11.08 -11.74 -13.71
C PHE A 272 -12.24 -10.86 -13.17
N GLU A 273 -13.47 -11.11 -13.61
CA GLU A 273 -14.63 -10.24 -13.41
C GLU A 273 -14.91 -9.95 -11.93
N ASN A 274 -14.73 -10.96 -11.06
CA ASN A 274 -14.98 -10.87 -9.62
C ASN A 274 -13.68 -10.86 -8.79
N THR A 275 -12.55 -10.55 -9.42
CA THR A 275 -11.22 -10.65 -8.79
C THR A 275 -10.78 -9.31 -8.20
N SER A 276 -10.41 -9.32 -6.92
CA SER A 276 -9.79 -8.17 -6.22
C SER A 276 -8.31 -8.37 -5.90
N LEU A 277 -7.78 -9.60 -6.05
CA LEU A 277 -6.36 -9.90 -5.88
C LEU A 277 -5.90 -10.85 -7.00
N ILE A 278 -4.80 -10.49 -7.66
CA ILE A 278 -4.08 -11.37 -8.59
C ILE A 278 -2.65 -11.54 -8.12
N ALA A 279 -2.00 -12.61 -8.56
CA ALA A 279 -0.56 -12.71 -8.44
C ALA A 279 0.07 -13.34 -9.67
N CYS A 280 1.38 -13.17 -9.82
CA CYS A 280 2.19 -13.93 -10.74
C CYS A 280 3.59 -14.16 -10.17
N ARG A 281 4.30 -15.14 -10.72
CA ARG A 281 5.74 -15.29 -10.49
C ARG A 281 6.49 -14.43 -11.51
N THR A 282 7.51 -13.71 -11.06
CA THR A 282 8.30 -12.78 -11.89
C THR A 282 9.79 -13.07 -11.78
N ASP A 283 10.59 -12.53 -12.70
CA ASP A 283 12.06 -12.56 -12.61
C ASP A 283 12.61 -11.46 -11.67
N PHE A 284 11.75 -10.56 -11.19
CA PHE A 284 12.08 -9.54 -10.21
C PHE A 284 11.83 -10.06 -8.79
N THR A 285 12.56 -9.52 -7.83
CA THR A 285 12.34 -9.82 -6.40
C THR A 285 12.02 -8.56 -5.61
N GLY A 286 11.23 -8.73 -4.56
CA GLY A 286 10.91 -7.68 -3.60
C GLY A 286 12.03 -7.40 -2.60
N LEU A 287 11.86 -6.27 -1.92
CA LEU A 287 12.54 -5.99 -0.66
C LEU A 287 11.81 -6.71 0.49
N ALA A 288 12.55 -7.06 1.55
CA ALA A 288 11.92 -7.42 2.81
C ALA A 288 11.17 -6.21 3.37
N GLU A 289 9.98 -6.44 3.95
CA GLU A 289 9.21 -5.36 4.55
C GLU A 289 9.92 -4.84 5.81
N ASN A 290 10.03 -3.51 5.94
CA ASN A 290 10.46 -2.90 7.19
C ASN A 290 9.37 -3.05 8.25
N PHE A 291 9.77 -3.28 9.50
CA PHE A 291 8.83 -3.43 10.60
C PHE A 291 8.55 -2.09 11.28
N ALA A 292 7.27 -1.77 11.45
CA ALA A 292 6.86 -0.64 12.28
C ALA A 292 7.20 -0.93 13.75
N ASN A 293 7.76 0.04 14.45
CA ASN A 293 7.91 -0.02 15.90
C ASN A 293 6.61 0.48 16.56
N PRO A 294 5.81 -0.41 17.20
CA PRO A 294 4.52 -0.04 17.78
C PRO A 294 4.65 0.95 18.94
N HIS A 295 5.83 1.08 19.56
CA HIS A 295 6.08 2.08 20.60
C HIS A 295 6.00 3.52 20.08
N HIS A 296 6.07 3.75 18.78
CA HIS A 296 5.87 5.09 18.24
C HIS A 296 4.42 5.57 18.29
N LEU A 297 3.46 4.68 18.55
CA LEU A 297 2.06 5.07 18.75
C LEU A 297 1.77 5.66 20.14
N VAL A 298 2.73 5.62 21.08
CA VAL A 298 2.55 6.04 22.48
C VAL A 298 3.57 7.08 22.92
#